data_AF-A0A967L5S5-F1
#
_entry.id   AF-A0A967L5S5-F1
#
_cell.length_a   1.000
_cell.length_b   1.000
_cell.length_c   1.000
_cell.angle_alpha   90.00
_cell.angle_beta   90.00
_cell.angle_gamma   90.00
#
_symmetry.space_group_name_H-M   'P 1'
#
loop_
_entity.id
_entity.type
_entity.pdbx_description
1 polymer ?
#
loop_
_entity_poly.entity_id
_entity_poly.type
_entity_poly.pdbx_seq_one_letter_code
_entity_poly.pdbx_strand_id
1 'polypeptide(L)'
;MSHSAHVAVCAIDEVADIGVDCELVAPFARLPTLARWIMTDEEHARFELLEGERRIQRFYDTWVRKEAVSKATGDGLSLAFRSLSVAPERARVPVSLGSRILHVRSLEAPT
;
A
#
# COMPACT_ATOMS: atom_id res chain seq x y z
N MET A 1 -2.48 9.50 -10.06
CA MET A 1 -2.67 8.42 -11.07
C MET A 1 -1.77 7.24 -10.71
N SER A 2 -2.16 6.04 -11.11
CA SER A 2 -1.29 4.84 -11.13
C SER A 2 -1.68 3.92 -12.27
N HIS A 3 -0.80 3.02 -12.69
CA HIS A 3 -1.10 1.99 -13.67
C HIS A 3 -0.26 0.73 -13.41
N SER A 4 -0.83 -0.44 -13.67
CA SER A 4 -0.12 -1.72 -13.59
C SER A 4 -0.78 -2.72 -14.53
N ALA A 5 0.04 -3.41 -15.32
CA ALA A 5 -0.40 -4.23 -16.44
C ALA A 5 -1.36 -3.47 -17.39
N HIS A 6 -2.59 -3.95 -17.56
CA HIS A 6 -3.62 -3.37 -18.45
C HIS A 6 -4.58 -2.41 -17.73
N VAL A 7 -4.35 -2.13 -16.44
CA VAL A 7 -5.21 -1.26 -15.63
C VAL A 7 -4.52 0.07 -15.37
N ALA A 8 -5.27 1.16 -15.50
CA ALA A 8 -4.90 2.48 -15.04
C ALA A 8 -5.99 3.03 -14.12
N VAL A 9 -5.58 3.70 -13.05
CA VAL A 9 -6.47 4.34 -12.07
C VAL A 9 -6.12 5.81 -11.90
N CYS A 10 -7.14 6.64 -11.81
CA CYS A 10 -7.03 8.06 -11.51
C CYS A 10 -7.96 8.39 -10.36
N ALA A 11 -7.45 9.14 -9.38
CA ALA A 11 -8.21 9.68 -8.29
C ALA A 11 -8.18 11.20 -8.40
N ILE A 12 -9.34 11.81 -8.23
CA ILE A 12 -9.57 13.25 -8.36
C ILE A 12 -10.34 13.67 -7.12
N ASP A 13 -9.87 14.71 -6.46
CA ASP A 13 -10.53 15.34 -5.33
C ASP A 13 -10.37 16.86 -5.49
N GLU A 14 -11.37 17.62 -5.06
CA GLU A 14 -11.40 19.08 -5.20
C GLU A 14 -10.78 19.81 -4.01
N VAL A 15 -10.67 19.15 -2.85
CA VAL A 15 -10.41 19.81 -1.57
C VAL A 15 -9.19 19.23 -0.85
N ALA A 16 -8.99 17.91 -0.92
CA ALA A 16 -7.99 17.21 -0.15
C ALA A 16 -6.89 16.58 -1.03
N ASP A 17 -5.70 16.46 -0.44
CA ASP A 17 -4.62 15.65 -1.00
C ASP A 17 -5.10 14.19 -1.16
N ILE A 18 -5.01 13.65 -2.38
CA ILE A 18 -5.46 12.31 -2.71
C ILE A 18 -4.38 11.53 -3.46
N GLY A 19 -4.20 10.27 -3.06
CA GLY A 19 -3.29 9.33 -3.70
C GLY A 19 -4.01 8.04 -4.03
N VAL A 20 -3.62 7.43 -5.15
CA VAL A 20 -4.17 6.15 -5.61
C VAL A 20 -3.05 5.31 -6.18
N ASP A 21 -3.11 4.01 -5.89
CA ASP A 21 -2.18 3.05 -6.43
C ASP A 21 -2.89 1.75 -6.83
N CYS A 22 -2.31 1.01 -7.77
CA CYS A 22 -2.79 -0.30 -8.20
C CYS A 22 -1.60 -1.16 -8.65
N GLU A 23 -1.63 -2.45 -8.35
CA GLU A 23 -0.57 -3.38 -8.76
C GLU A 23 -1.13 -4.72 -9.22
N LEU A 24 -0.50 -5.31 -10.25
CA LEU A 24 -0.75 -6.69 -10.64
C LEU A 24 -0.15 -7.63 -9.59
N VAL A 25 -1.00 -8.45 -8.99
CA VAL A 25 -0.56 -9.47 -8.02
C VAL A 25 0.14 -10.61 -8.77
N ALA A 26 1.46 -10.69 -8.63
CA ALA A 26 2.26 -11.77 -9.19
C ALA A 26 3.45 -12.14 -8.27
N PRO A 27 3.85 -13.43 -8.21
CA PRO A 27 5.06 -13.83 -7.49
C PRO A 27 6.31 -13.24 -8.13
N PHE A 28 7.28 -12.83 -7.30
CA PHE A 28 8.63 -12.47 -7.77
C PHE A 28 9.69 -12.72 -6.69
N ALA A 29 10.92 -13.00 -7.13
CA ALA A 29 11.98 -13.52 -6.25
C ALA A 29 12.38 -12.58 -5.09
N ARG A 30 12.31 -11.27 -5.28
CA ARG A 30 12.73 -10.27 -4.28
C ARG A 30 11.62 -9.84 -3.33
N LEU A 31 10.43 -10.43 -3.41
CA LEU A 31 9.27 -10.04 -2.61
C LEU A 31 9.55 -10.06 -1.10
N PRO A 32 10.16 -11.11 -0.51
CA PRO A 32 10.48 -11.12 0.92
C PRO A 32 11.46 -10.02 1.31
N THR A 33 12.46 -9.74 0.47
CA THR A 33 13.42 -8.66 0.71
C THR A 33 12.72 -7.30 0.69
N LEU A 34 11.86 -7.03 -0.29
CA LEU A 34 11.12 -5.77 -0.34
C LEU A 34 10.15 -5.62 0.84
N ALA A 35 9.47 -6.69 1.24
CA ALA A 35 8.61 -6.69 2.43
C ALA A 35 9.38 -6.19 3.66
N ARG A 36 10.61 -6.68 3.87
CA ARG A 36 11.46 -6.24 4.98
C ARG A 36 11.79 -4.75 4.95
N TRP A 37 11.87 -4.14 3.77
CA TRP A 37 12.22 -2.72 3.60
C TRP A 37 11.03 -1.79 3.78
N ILE A 38 9.83 -2.22 3.40
CA ILE A 38 8.63 -1.36 3.39
C ILE A 38 7.73 -1.56 4.63
N MET A 39 7.74 -2.75 5.24
CA MET A 39 6.84 -3.08 6.33
C MET A 39 7.36 -2.56 7.67
N THR A 40 6.45 -2.20 8.57
CA THR A 40 6.76 -2.07 9.99
C THR A 40 7.17 -3.43 10.55
N ASP A 41 7.80 -3.48 11.73
CA ASP A 41 8.18 -4.76 12.32
C ASP A 41 6.95 -5.63 12.66
N GLU A 42 5.82 -5.02 13.04
CA GLU A 42 4.55 -5.72 13.29
C GLU A 42 3.93 -6.29 12.01
N GLU A 43 3.86 -5.49 10.94
CA GLU A 43 3.39 -5.93 9.63
C GLU A 43 4.25 -7.08 9.09
N HIS A 44 5.58 -6.93 9.19
CA HIS A 44 6.54 -7.93 8.75
C HIS A 44 6.42 -9.23 9.54
N ALA A 45 6.28 -9.16 10.86
CA ALA A 45 6.09 -10.35 11.70
C ALA A 45 4.84 -11.13 11.28
N ARG A 46 3.74 -10.43 10.97
CA ARG A 46 2.50 -11.06 10.44
C ARG A 46 2.69 -11.62 9.04
N PHE A 47 3.46 -10.94 8.19
CA PHE A 47 3.78 -11.37 6.84
C PHE A 47 4.58 -12.68 6.82
N GLU A 48 5.55 -12.86 7.73
CA GLU A 48 6.34 -14.09 7.83
C GLU A 48 5.54 -15.33 8.24
N LEU A 49 4.35 -15.15 8.84
CA LEU A 49 3.44 -16.25 9.19
C LEU A 49 2.61 -16.76 8.00
N LEU A 50 2.70 -16.09 6.84
CA LEU A 50 1.95 -16.43 5.65
C LEU A 50 2.84 -17.15 4.64
N GLU A 51 2.22 -18.02 3.84
CA GLU A 51 2.88 -18.77 2.77
C GLU A 51 2.08 -18.67 1.46
N GLY A 52 2.72 -19.03 0.35
CA GLY A 52 2.11 -19.10 -0.98
C GLY A 52 1.40 -17.81 -1.39
N GLU A 53 0.23 -17.95 -2.01
CA GLU A 53 -0.58 -16.84 -2.52
C GLU A 53 -0.99 -15.84 -1.44
N ARG A 54 -1.26 -16.30 -0.21
CA ARG A 54 -1.65 -15.41 0.90
C ARG A 54 -0.52 -14.46 1.28
N ARG A 55 0.73 -14.94 1.22
CA ARG A 55 1.92 -14.11 1.47
C ARG A 55 2.08 -13.05 0.39
N ILE A 56 1.92 -13.46 -0.87
CA ILE A 56 2.01 -12.55 -2.03
C ILE A 56 0.92 -11.48 -1.95
N GLN A 57 -0.33 -11.88 -1.72
CA GLN A 57 -1.45 -10.95 -1.58
C GLN A 57 -1.22 -9.96 -0.44
N ARG A 58 -0.76 -10.43 0.73
CA ARG A 58 -0.47 -9.55 1.86
C ARG A 58 0.59 -8.51 1.53
N PHE A 59 1.63 -8.88 0.79
CA PHE A 59 2.64 -7.91 0.34
C PHE A 59 2.01 -6.81 -0.52
N TYR A 60 1.25 -7.17 -1.55
CA TYR A 60 0.64 -6.18 -2.44
C TYR A 60 -0.42 -5.32 -1.73
N ASP A 61 -1.23 -5.90 -0.83
CA ASP A 61 -2.18 -5.14 -0.02
C ASP A 61 -1.48 -4.05 0.80
N THR A 62 -0.35 -4.39 1.44
CA THR A 62 0.43 -3.42 2.21
C THR A 62 1.13 -2.40 1.29
N TRP A 63 1.77 -2.88 0.22
CA TRP A 63 2.51 -2.03 -0.72
C TRP A 63 1.61 -0.96 -1.36
N VAL A 64 0.51 -1.37 -1.99
CA VAL A 64 -0.43 -0.47 -2.68
C VAL A 64 -0.98 0.59 -1.74
N ARG A 65 -1.28 0.21 -0.49
CA ARG A 65 -1.80 1.16 0.51
C ARG A 65 -0.75 2.17 0.94
N LYS A 66 0.50 1.74 1.11
CA LYS A 66 1.60 2.64 1.45
C LYS A 66 1.98 3.57 0.30
N GLU A 67 2.01 3.07 -0.93
CA GLU A 67 2.21 3.89 -2.14
C GLU A 67 1.06 4.87 -2.35
N ALA A 68 -0.19 4.49 -2.07
CA ALA A 68 -1.31 5.42 -2.12
C ALA A 68 -1.14 6.57 -1.10
N VAL A 69 -0.64 6.30 0.12
CA VAL A 69 -0.30 7.34 1.10
C VAL A 69 0.85 8.22 0.60
N SER A 70 1.92 7.61 0.08
CA SER A 70 3.06 8.34 -0.49
C SER A 70 2.66 9.27 -1.63
N LYS A 71 1.77 8.80 -2.52
CA LYS A 71 1.24 9.59 -3.63
C LYS A 71 0.32 10.72 -3.15
N ALA A 72 -0.42 10.52 -2.07
CA ALA A 72 -1.23 11.57 -1.46
C ALA A 72 -0.35 12.67 -0.86
N THR A 73 0.77 12.32 -0.21
CA THR A 73 1.62 13.32 0.45
C THR A 73 2.68 13.93 -0.45
N GLY A 74 3.02 13.29 -1.57
CA GLY A 74 4.07 13.72 -2.49
C GLY A 74 5.49 13.35 -2.05
N ASP A 75 5.64 12.53 -1.00
CA ASP A 75 6.96 12.15 -0.47
C ASP A 75 7.71 11.12 -1.35
N GLY A 76 6.98 10.40 -2.21
CA GLY A 76 7.53 9.33 -3.04
C GLY A 76 8.24 8.26 -2.20
N LEU A 77 9.38 7.79 -2.68
CA LEU A 77 10.20 6.80 -1.96
C LEU A 77 10.90 7.35 -0.71
N SER A 78 10.83 8.67 -0.48
CA SER A 78 11.35 9.30 0.75
C SER A 78 10.43 9.11 1.94
N LEU A 79 9.19 8.63 1.71
CA LEU A 79 8.28 8.27 2.78
C LEU A 79 8.91 7.21 3.68
N ALA A 80 8.88 7.44 4.99
CA ALA A 80 9.40 6.50 5.97
C ALA A 80 8.44 5.29 6.12
N PHE A 81 8.42 4.41 5.12
CA PHE A 81 7.50 3.27 5.01
C PHE A 81 7.52 2.38 6.26
N ARG A 82 8.69 2.15 6.85
CA ARG A 82 8.86 1.35 8.07
C ARG A 82 8.23 1.95 9.33
N SER A 83 7.94 3.24 9.35
CA SER A 83 7.23 3.92 10.45
C SER A 83 5.75 4.17 10.16
N LEU A 84 5.31 3.92 8.92
CA LEU A 84 3.91 4.05 8.53
C LEU A 84 3.22 2.69 8.67
N SER A 85 2.28 2.55 9.59
CA SER A 85 1.47 1.34 9.69
C SER A 85 0.21 1.48 8.84
N VAL A 86 -0.05 0.50 7.96
CA VAL A 86 -1.30 0.40 7.21
C VAL A 86 -1.97 -0.94 7.53
N ALA A 87 -3.17 -0.86 8.05
CA ALA A 87 -4.01 -2.02 8.25
C ALA A 87 -4.34 -2.61 6.87
N PRO A 88 -4.18 -3.91 6.59
CA PRO A 88 -4.31 -4.43 5.23
C PRO A 88 -5.76 -4.71 4.81
N GLU A 89 -6.74 -4.36 5.64
CA GLU A 89 -8.16 -4.57 5.42
C GLU A 89 -8.70 -3.62 4.34
N ARG A 90 -9.73 -4.07 3.61
CA ARG A 90 -10.40 -3.25 2.60
C ARG A 90 -11.14 -2.04 3.16
N ALA A 91 -11.51 -2.07 4.44
CA ALA A 91 -12.23 -1.00 5.11
C ALA A 91 -11.47 0.33 5.04
N ARG A 92 -12.23 1.45 5.09
CA ARG A 92 -11.65 2.78 5.24
C ARG A 92 -11.14 2.93 6.67
N VAL A 93 -9.82 3.02 6.83
CA VAL A 93 -9.17 3.14 8.13
C VAL A 93 -8.33 4.43 8.20
N PRO A 94 -8.24 5.08 9.37
CA PRO A 94 -7.30 6.17 9.57
C PRO A 94 -5.86 5.63 9.58
N VAL A 95 -4.95 6.39 9.00
CA VAL A 95 -3.51 6.13 8.97
C VAL A 95 -2.81 7.42 9.41
N SER A 96 -2.01 7.32 10.47
CA SER A 96 -1.28 8.46 11.03
C SER A 96 0.07 8.62 10.34
N LEU A 97 0.39 9.85 9.94
CA LEU A 97 1.69 10.23 9.37
C LEU A 97 2.12 11.58 9.97
N GLY A 98 2.99 11.53 10.97
CA GLY A 98 3.34 12.71 11.76
C GLY A 98 2.10 13.30 12.45
N SER A 99 1.82 14.58 12.19
CA SER A 99 0.61 15.28 12.68
C SER A 99 -0.61 15.14 11.75
N ARG A 100 -0.47 14.49 10.59
CA ARG A 100 -1.54 14.32 9.59
C ARG A 100 -2.24 12.98 9.81
N ILE A 101 -3.54 12.95 9.53
CA ILE A 101 -4.33 11.70 9.45
C ILE A 101 -4.84 11.59 8.02
N LEU A 102 -4.47 10.50 7.35
CA LEU A 102 -5.04 10.11 6.07
C LEU A 102 -6.07 9.00 6.28
N HIS A 103 -7.05 8.89 5.38
CA HIS A 103 -7.97 7.77 5.37
C HIS A 103 -7.71 6.88 4.15
N VAL A 104 -7.34 5.62 4.41
CA VAL A 104 -6.98 4.66 3.36
C VAL A 104 -8.07 3.61 3.24
N ARG A 105 -8.50 3.32 2.01
CA ARG A 105 -9.49 2.28 1.66
C ARG A 105 -9.01 1.53 0.43
N SER A 106 -9.19 0.20 0.40
CA SER A 106 -8.97 -0.58 -0.82
C SER A 106 -10.28 -0.77 -1.57
N LEU A 107 -10.25 -0.63 -2.89
CA LEU A 107 -11.38 -0.86 -3.79
C LEU A 107 -11.14 -2.13 -4.61
N GLU A 108 -12.20 -2.68 -5.17
CA GLU A 108 -12.06 -3.76 -6.16
C GLU A 108 -11.58 -3.18 -7.48
N ALA A 109 -10.64 -3.87 -8.12
CA ALA A 109 -10.24 -3.54 -9.47
C ALA A 109 -11.41 -3.83 -10.42
N PRO A 110 -11.65 -2.98 -11.44
CA PRO A 110 -12.60 -3.31 -12.51
C PRO A 110 -12.15 -4.59 -13.23
N THR A 111 -13.09 -5.50 -13.52
CA THR A 111 -12.86 -6.68 -14.37
C THR A 111 -12.88 -6.35 -15.85
#